data_AF-A0A2G3AJ51-F1
#
_entry.id   AF-A0A2G3AJ51-F1
#
_cell.length_a   1.000
_cell.length_b   1.000
_cell.length_c   1.000
_cell.angle_alpha   90.00
_cell.angle_beta   90.00
_cell.angle_gamma   90.00
#
_symmetry.space_group_name_H-M   'P 1'
#
loop_
_entity.id
_entity.type
_entity.pdbx_description
1 polymer ?
#
loop_
_entity_poly.entity_id
_entity_poly.type
_entity_poly.pdbx_seq_one_letter_code
_entity_poly.pdbx_strand_id
1 'polypeptide(L)'
;MALRIYGEAKPSMGYIYEAMSKAKEVIKSFFTEEHKYAKIFDIIDKRWSDQLHRPLHAAGNILNPSLYYNREDDLLNKNLMMEFHTCIAKMVVDEDMQDKIIDQISSYKNAEGLFGIATAIRQRDKKSPGE
;
A
#
# COMPACT_ATOMS: atom_id res chain seq x y z
N MET A 1 10.26 -12.70 -2.80
CA MET A 1 11.34 -11.74 -2.49
C MET A 1 10.78 -10.69 -1.54
N ALA A 2 11.08 -10.78 -0.24
CA ALA A 2 10.68 -9.75 0.71
C ALA A 2 11.77 -8.68 0.71
N LEU A 3 11.47 -7.52 0.12
CA LEU A 3 12.31 -6.34 0.32
C LEU A 3 12.28 -6.02 1.83
N ARG A 4 13.39 -5.69 2.46
CA ARG A 4 13.44 -5.18 3.84
C ARG A 4 13.87 -3.73 3.75
N ILE A 5 13.29 -2.84 4.57
CA ILE A 5 13.86 -1.51 4.74
C ILE A 5 15.19 -1.72 5.46
N TYR A 6 16.29 -1.26 4.87
CA TYR A 6 17.63 -1.45 5.43
C TYR A 6 17.71 -0.70 6.76
N GLY A 7 17.56 -1.43 7.88
CA GLY A 7 17.64 -0.88 9.24
C GLY A 7 16.52 -1.29 10.21
N GLU A 8 15.38 -1.79 9.75
CA GLU A 8 14.28 -2.23 10.63
C GLU A 8 13.84 -3.67 10.35
N ALA A 9 13.58 -4.44 11.41
CA ALA A 9 13.10 -5.82 11.33
C ALA A 9 11.64 -5.95 10.86
N LYS A 10 10.97 -4.82 10.57
CA LYS A 10 9.56 -4.78 10.20
C LYS A 10 9.36 -5.13 8.73
N PRO A 11 8.30 -5.88 8.38
CA PRO A 11 7.96 -6.15 6.99
C PRO A 11 7.73 -4.85 6.22
N SER A 12 8.54 -4.64 5.18
CA SER A 12 8.59 -3.37 4.45
C SER A 12 7.37 -3.12 3.55
N MET A 13 6.67 -4.20 3.16
CA MET A 13 5.75 -4.19 2.02
C MET A 13 4.60 -3.19 2.17
N GLY A 14 4.10 -2.98 3.40
CA GLY A 14 3.03 -2.03 3.65
C GLY A 14 3.46 -0.55 3.65
N TYR A 15 4.74 -0.28 3.89
CA TYR A 15 5.26 1.09 4.03
C TYR A 15 5.97 1.60 2.77
N ILE A 16 6.40 0.70 1.90
CA ILE A 16 7.16 1.04 0.68
C ILE A 16 6.39 2.05 -0.21
N TYR A 17 5.07 1.94 -0.31
CA TYR A 17 4.27 2.90 -1.08
C TYR A 17 4.39 4.33 -0.54
N GLU A 18 4.25 4.52 0.78
CA GLU A 18 4.41 5.84 1.41
C GLU A 18 5.84 6.36 1.36
N ALA A 19 6.83 5.46 1.51
CA ALA A 19 8.24 5.83 1.38
C ALA A 19 8.54 6.37 -0.03
N MET A 20 7.99 5.75 -1.08
CA MET A 20 8.13 6.24 -2.44
C MET A 20 7.44 7.59 -2.64
N SER A 21 6.23 7.77 -2.11
CA SER A 21 5.54 9.05 -2.16
C SER A 21 6.35 10.16 -1.48
N LYS A 22 6.89 9.90 -0.28
CA LYS A 22 7.75 10.85 0.45
C LYS A 22 9.03 11.16 -0.31
N ALA A 23 9.67 10.16 -0.92
CA ALA A 23 10.86 10.35 -1.73
C ALA A 23 10.58 11.29 -2.93
N LYS A 24 9.44 11.11 -3.59
CA LYS A 24 9.02 12.00 -4.68
C LYS A 24 8.77 13.43 -4.22
N GLU A 25 8.12 13.64 -3.07
CA GLU A 25 7.92 14.99 -2.50
C GLU A 25 9.25 15.66 -2.14
N VAL A 26 10.19 14.92 -1.56
CA VAL A 26 11.53 15.43 -1.27
C VAL A 26 12.26 15.81 -2.55
N ILE A 27 12.24 14.97 -3.58
CA ILE A 27 12.80 15.30 -4.90
C ILE A 27 12.18 16.59 -5.44
N LYS A 28 10.85 16.67 -5.47
CA LYS A 28 10.11 17.85 -5.93
C LYS A 28 10.54 19.12 -5.21
N SER A 29 10.77 19.05 -3.90
CA SER A 29 11.20 20.20 -3.09
C SER A 29 12.54 20.82 -3.50
N PHE A 30 13.41 20.06 -4.19
CA PHE A 30 14.70 20.55 -4.69
C PHE A 30 14.62 21.31 -6.02
N PHE A 31 13.45 21.31 -6.68
CA PHE A 31 13.27 21.93 -7.98
C PHE A 31 12.16 22.98 -7.94
N THR A 32 12.43 24.14 -8.52
CA THR A 32 11.43 25.20 -8.71
C THR A 32 10.59 24.98 -9.98
N GLU A 33 11.13 24.26 -10.97
CA GLU A 33 10.53 24.08 -12.29
C GLU A 33 10.01 22.65 -12.47
N GLU A 34 8.72 22.52 -12.80
CA GLU A 34 8.01 21.24 -12.90
C GLU A 34 8.65 20.25 -13.87
N HIS A 35 9.05 20.72 -15.05
CA HIS A 35 9.63 19.87 -16.08
C HIS A 35 10.94 19.18 -15.66
N LYS A 36 11.63 19.69 -14.62
CA LYS A 36 12.88 19.09 -14.11
C LYS A 36 12.61 17.86 -13.26
N TYR A 37 11.65 17.94 -12.33
CA TYR A 37 11.29 16.78 -11.51
C TYR A 37 10.35 15.82 -12.24
N ALA A 38 9.57 16.28 -13.22
CA ALA A 38 8.69 15.42 -14.02
C ALA A 38 9.46 14.28 -14.72
N LYS A 39 10.59 14.60 -15.37
CA LYS A 39 11.45 13.58 -16.00
C LYS A 39 12.01 12.56 -14.99
N ILE A 40 12.31 13.01 -13.77
CA ILE A 40 12.78 12.13 -12.69
C ILE A 40 11.63 11.21 -12.26
N PHE A 41 10.42 11.75 -12.12
CA PHE A 41 9.22 10.98 -11.78
C PHE A 41 8.92 9.92 -12.83
N ASP A 42 9.00 10.25 -14.12
CA ASP A 42 8.79 9.29 -15.21
C ASP A 42 9.75 8.08 -15.10
N ILE A 43 11.02 8.33 -14.79
CA ILE A 43 12.03 7.27 -14.59
C ILE A 43 11.67 6.41 -13.38
N ILE A 44 11.29 7.05 -12.27
CA ILE A 44 10.90 6.38 -11.03
C ILE A 44 9.65 5.52 -11.28
N ASP A 45 8.61 6.08 -11.89
CA ASP A 45 7.34 5.40 -12.15
C ASP A 45 7.48 4.20 -13.07
N LYS A 46 8.33 4.33 -14.10
CA LYS A 46 8.68 3.21 -14.98
C LYS A 46 9.33 2.08 -14.18
N ARG A 47 10.37 2.38 -13.39
CA ARG A 47 11.06 1.37 -12.57
C ARG A 47 10.14 0.75 -11.51
N TRP A 48 9.29 1.57 -10.90
CA TRP A 48 8.35 1.18 -9.88
C TRP A 48 7.31 0.18 -10.41
N SER A 49 6.82 0.43 -11.62
CA SER A 49 5.86 -0.44 -12.30
C SER A 49 6.52 -1.73 -12.80
N ASP A 50 7.70 -1.62 -13.42
CA ASP A 50 8.37 -2.74 -14.10
C ASP A 50 9.10 -3.69 -13.14
N GLN A 51 9.73 -3.17 -12.08
CA GLN A 51 10.69 -3.93 -11.26
C GLN A 51 10.28 -4.12 -9.81
N LEU A 52 9.52 -3.17 -9.27
CA LEU A 52 9.15 -3.17 -7.86
C LEU A 52 7.70 -3.60 -7.63
N HIS A 53 6.95 -3.93 -8.69
CA HIS A 53 5.58 -4.44 -8.58
C HIS A 53 4.66 -3.51 -7.78
N ARG A 54 4.48 -2.28 -8.26
CA ARG A 54 3.56 -1.28 -7.70
C ARG A 54 2.23 -1.83 -7.14
N PRO A 55 1.49 -2.72 -7.83
CA PRO A 55 0.24 -3.26 -7.29
C PRO A 55 0.42 -4.03 -5.97
N LEU A 56 1.53 -4.76 -5.83
CA LEU A 56 1.83 -5.54 -4.62
C LEU A 56 2.13 -4.64 -3.42
N HIS A 57 2.86 -3.54 -3.64
CA HIS A 57 3.10 -2.54 -2.61
C HIS A 57 1.84 -1.78 -2.22
N ALA A 58 0.98 -1.46 -3.19
CA ALA A 58 -0.32 -0.87 -2.91
C ALA A 58 -1.19 -1.82 -2.08
N ALA A 59 -1.19 -3.13 -2.41
CA ALA A 59 -1.93 -4.12 -1.65
C ALA A 59 -1.43 -4.26 -0.21
N GLY A 60 -0.10 -4.32 -0.01
CA GLY A 60 0.48 -4.33 1.32
C GLY A 60 0.12 -3.08 2.14
N ASN A 61 -0.02 -1.94 1.47
CA ASN A 61 -0.38 -0.69 2.11
C ASN A 61 -1.87 -0.65 2.52
N ILE A 62 -2.79 -1.11 1.67
CA ILE A 62 -4.21 -1.29 2.00
C ILE A 62 -4.39 -2.24 3.18
N LEU A 63 -3.67 -3.36 3.17
CA LEU A 63 -3.74 -4.39 4.21
C LEU A 63 -3.00 -4.02 5.50
N ASN A 64 -2.34 -2.87 5.56
CA ASN A 64 -1.70 -2.37 6.78
C ASN A 64 -2.71 -1.56 7.60
N PRO A 65 -3.18 -2.06 8.77
CA PRO A 65 -4.18 -1.37 9.57
C PRO A 65 -3.69 -0.01 10.09
N SER A 66 -2.39 0.12 10.40
CA SER A 66 -1.83 1.38 10.90
C SER A 66 -1.84 2.49 9.86
N LEU A 67 -1.93 2.13 8.57
CA LEU A 67 -1.93 3.09 7.47
C LEU A 67 -3.34 3.29 6.93
N TYR A 68 -4.08 2.20 6.70
CA TYR A 68 -5.41 2.28 6.09
C TYR A 68 -6.41 3.04 6.97
N TYR A 69 -6.52 2.70 8.25
CA TYR A 69 -7.53 3.30 9.13
C TYR A 69 -7.17 4.72 9.61
N ASN A 70 -5.92 5.14 9.45
CA ASN A 70 -5.44 6.47 9.85
C ASN A 70 -5.32 7.42 8.65
N ARG A 71 -5.69 6.98 7.43
CA ARG A 71 -5.61 7.81 6.22
C ARG A 71 -6.94 8.49 5.93
N GLU A 72 -6.87 9.81 5.71
CA GLU A 72 -8.02 10.66 5.37
C GLU A 72 -8.13 10.99 3.87
N ASP A 73 -7.16 10.59 3.04
CA ASP A 73 -7.16 10.84 1.59
C ASP A 73 -7.97 9.77 0.81
N ASP A 74 -9.22 10.10 0.53
CA ASP A 74 -10.16 9.26 -0.22
C ASP A 74 -9.72 8.96 -1.65
N LEU A 75 -9.10 9.94 -2.33
CA LEU A 75 -8.65 9.76 -3.71
C LEU A 75 -7.47 8.78 -3.77
N LEU A 76 -6.52 8.93 -2.84
CA LEU A 76 -5.43 7.99 -2.69
C LEU A 76 -5.95 6.59 -2.32
N ASN A 77 -6.92 6.49 -1.41
CA ASN A 77 -7.56 5.21 -1.06
C ASN A 77 -8.19 4.54 -2.28
N LYS A 78 -8.93 5.29 -3.10
CA LYS A 78 -9.51 4.76 -4.34
C LYS A 78 -8.43 4.24 -5.30
N ASN A 79 -7.36 5.00 -5.50
CA ASN A 79 -6.25 4.60 -6.37
C ASN A 79 -5.56 3.32 -5.86
N LEU A 80 -5.28 3.26 -4.56
CA LEU A 80 -4.66 2.09 -3.93
C LEU A 80 -5.57 0.85 -3.97
N MET A 81 -6.88 1.03 -3.84
CA MET A 81 -7.84 -0.08 -3.99
C MET A 81 -7.86 -0.63 -5.42
N MET A 82 -7.79 0.22 -6.44
CA MET A 82 -7.70 -0.24 -7.83
C MET A 82 -6.43 -1.06 -8.09
N GLU A 83 -5.30 -0.61 -7.53
CA GLU A 83 -4.03 -1.35 -7.57
C GLU A 83 -4.08 -2.65 -6.75
N PHE A 84 -4.79 -2.66 -5.61
CA PHE A 84 -5.05 -3.87 -4.82
C PHE A 84 -5.81 -4.91 -5.65
N HIS A 85 -6.91 -4.53 -6.32
CA HIS A 85 -7.64 -5.46 -7.18
C HIS A 85 -6.77 -5.99 -8.32
N THR A 86 -5.94 -5.13 -8.92
CA THR A 86 -4.96 -5.54 -9.94
C THR A 86 -3.95 -6.55 -9.38
N CYS A 87 -3.55 -6.40 -8.13
CA CYS A 87 -2.66 -7.34 -7.45
C CYS A 87 -3.34 -8.70 -7.23
N ILE A 88 -4.56 -8.71 -6.70
CA ILE A 88 -5.32 -9.95 -6.44
C ILE A 88 -5.56 -10.73 -7.74
N ALA A 89 -6.01 -10.05 -8.80
CA ALA A 89 -6.25 -10.68 -10.10
C ALA A 89 -4.98 -11.32 -10.71
N LYS A 90 -3.78 -10.81 -10.37
CA LYS A 90 -2.50 -11.38 -10.80
C LYS A 90 -2.00 -12.52 -9.91
N MET A 91 -2.35 -12.51 -8.63
CA MET A 91 -1.84 -13.46 -7.64
C MET A 91 -2.73 -14.69 -7.47
N VAL A 92 -4.03 -14.55 -7.71
CA VAL A 92 -5.03 -15.58 -7.45
C VAL A 92 -5.72 -15.92 -8.76
N VAL A 93 -5.51 -17.13 -9.28
CA VAL A 93 -6.11 -17.57 -10.55
C VAL A 93 -7.57 -17.99 -10.37
N ASP A 94 -7.92 -18.50 -9.19
CA ASP A 94 -9.27 -18.98 -8.86
C ASP A 94 -10.22 -17.81 -8.57
N GLU A 95 -11.23 -17.64 -9.43
CA GLU A 95 -12.23 -16.57 -9.35
C GLU A 95 -13.06 -16.67 -8.06
N ASP A 96 -13.44 -17.87 -7.61
CA ASP A 96 -14.19 -18.06 -6.36
C ASP A 96 -13.37 -17.61 -5.15
N MET A 97 -12.05 -17.77 -5.22
CA MET A 97 -11.14 -17.29 -4.18
C MET A 97 -10.97 -15.76 -4.25
N GLN A 98 -10.94 -15.17 -5.44
CA GLN A 98 -10.90 -13.72 -5.59
C GLN A 98 -12.14 -13.07 -4.96
N ASP A 99 -13.33 -13.61 -5.23
CA ASP A 99 -14.59 -13.10 -4.67
C ASP A 99 -14.60 -13.15 -3.15
N LYS A 100 -14.14 -14.26 -2.55
CA LYS A 100 -14.02 -14.37 -1.08
C LYS A 100 -13.04 -13.36 -0.49
N ILE A 101 -11.93 -13.06 -1.18
CA ILE A 101 -10.98 -12.03 -0.75
C ILE A 101 -11.64 -10.65 -0.79
N ILE A 102 -12.42 -10.37 -1.84
CA ILE A 102 -13.15 -9.09 -2.00
C ILE A 102 -14.25 -8.96 -0.93
N ASP A 103 -14.92 -10.04 -0.56
CA ASP A 103 -15.89 -10.01 0.54
C ASP A 103 -15.19 -9.69 1.87
N GLN A 104 -14.07 -10.35 2.16
CA GLN A 104 -13.29 -10.08 3.37
C GLN A 104 -12.69 -8.67 3.41
N ILE A 105 -12.28 -8.12 2.25
CA ILE A 105 -11.75 -6.76 2.22
C ILE A 105 -12.83 -5.74 2.59
N SER A 106 -14.10 -5.99 2.25
CA SER A 106 -15.21 -5.12 2.63
C SER A 106 -15.39 -5.07 4.15
N SER A 107 -15.39 -6.24 4.82
CA SER A 107 -15.45 -6.31 6.28
C SER A 107 -14.22 -5.68 6.96
N TYR A 108 -13.02 -5.86 6.39
CA TYR A 108 -11.83 -5.17 6.86
C TYR A 108 -12.02 -3.65 6.79
N LYS A 109 -12.38 -3.10 5.63
CA LYS A 109 -12.52 -1.65 5.43
C LYS A 109 -13.50 -1.01 6.42
N ASN A 110 -14.61 -1.69 6.70
CA ASN A 110 -15.65 -1.22 7.60
C ASN A 110 -15.36 -1.52 9.08
N ALA A 111 -14.25 -2.18 9.40
CA ALA A 111 -13.94 -2.67 10.74
C ALA A 111 -15.07 -3.54 11.32
N GLU A 112 -15.58 -4.47 10.52
CA GLU A 112 -16.65 -5.39 10.92
C GLU A 112 -16.09 -6.67 11.54
N GLY A 113 -16.90 -7.33 12.38
CA GLY A 113 -16.54 -8.59 13.02
C GLY A 113 -15.24 -8.50 13.83
N LEU A 114 -14.30 -9.41 13.56
CA LEU A 114 -13.02 -9.47 14.27
C LEU A 114 -12.14 -8.23 14.04
N PHE A 115 -12.32 -7.50 12.94
CA PHE A 115 -11.55 -6.28 12.65
C PHE A 115 -12.00 -5.07 13.48
N GLY A 116 -13.21 -5.11 14.04
CA GLY A 116 -13.83 -4.06 14.84
C GLY A 116 -13.74 -4.24 16.35
N ILE A 117 -13.26 -5.39 16.83
CA ILE A 117 -13.19 -5.62 18.29
C ILE A 117 -12.22 -4.62 18.92
N ALA A 118 -12.53 -4.14 20.13
CA ALA A 118 -11.76 -3.10 20.80
C ALA A 118 -10.26 -3.47 20.93
N THR A 119 -9.95 -4.75 21.09
CA THR A 119 -8.56 -5.23 21.12
C THR A 119 -7.88 -5.10 19.76
N ALA A 120 -8.55 -5.42 18.65
CA ALA A 120 -7.99 -5.28 17.31
C ALA A 120 -7.72 -3.81 16.98
N ILE A 121 -8.66 -2.92 17.30
CA ILE A 121 -8.51 -1.47 17.12
C ILE A 121 -7.28 -0.94 17.87
N ARG A 122 -7.12 -1.29 19.17
CA ARG A 122 -5.96 -0.88 19.97
C ARG A 122 -4.61 -1.43 19.49
N GLN A 123 -4.62 -2.44 18.63
CA GLN A 123 -3.42 -3.11 18.13
C GLN A 123 -3.02 -2.68 16.71
N ARG A 124 -3.85 -1.88 16.02
CA ARG A 124 -3.60 -1.44 14.63
C ARG A 124 -2.22 -0.81 14.44
N ASP A 125 -1.79 0.01 15.40
CA ASP A 125 -0.52 0.74 15.34
C ASP A 125 0.62 0.02 16.08
N LYS A 126 0.34 -1.12 16.73
CA LYS A 126 1.31 -1.84 17.58
C LYS A 126 1.93 -3.05 16.91
N LYS A 127 1.27 -3.61 15.90
CA LYS A 127 1.75 -4.76 15.15
C LYS A 127 2.11 -4.37 13.73
N SER A 128 3.28 -4.79 13.29
CA SER A 128 3.73 -4.56 11.92
C SER A 128 3.03 -5.56 10.98
N PRO A 129 2.78 -5.21 9.70
CA PRO A 129 2.09 -6.12 8.78
C PRO A 129 2.92 -7.37 8.49
N GLY A 130 2.60 -8.51 9.12
CA GLY A 130 3.34 -9.78 8.95
C GLY A 130 4.09 -10.27 10.18
N GLU A 131 3.82 -9.69 11.37
CA GLU A 131 4.18 -10.23 12.69
C GLU A 131 3.07 -11.08 13.32
#